data_AF-A0A0K8T0F2-F1
#
_entry.id   AF-A0A0K8T0F2-F1
#
_cell.length_a   1.000
_cell.length_b   1.000
_cell.length_c   1.000
_cell.angle_alpha   90.00
_cell.angle_beta   90.00
_cell.angle_gamma   90.00
#
_symmetry.space_group_name_H-M   'P 1'
#
loop_
_entity.id
_entity.type
_entity.pdbx_description
1 polymer ?
#
loop_
_entity_poly.entity_id
_entity_poly.type
_entity_poly.pdbx_seq_one_letter_code
_entity_poly.pdbx_strand_id
1 'polypeptide(L)'
;RPPLRPRILLCKRPVRFGLALTSTIENKENTRPSDDNDNSSDSSGDGPVLYRDDDPDPESRLAAKIARKDSLALKLALRPDRQELIDRNILQVESEKERLENKAAVGARLIRRLSMRPTQEELEDRNILKKQSAAEEKKLKEEKKRMLLRKLSFRPTVEELKEKKIIRFNDYIEVTQAHDYDRRADKPWTRLTPKDKAAIRKELNEFKSSEMEVNQESRHLTRFHRP
;
A
#
# COMPACT_ATOMS: atom_id res chain seq x y z
N ARG A 1 13.09 -12.23 -19.37
CA ARG A 1 12.81 -11.94 -17.93
C ARG A 1 13.14 -10.46 -17.72
N PRO A 2 12.18 -9.58 -17.42
CA PRO A 2 12.49 -8.15 -17.25
C PRO A 2 13.11 -7.90 -15.87
N PRO A 3 13.94 -6.85 -15.70
CA PRO A 3 14.57 -6.57 -14.42
C PRO A 3 13.53 -6.06 -13.40
N LEU A 4 13.62 -6.59 -12.18
CA LEU A 4 12.78 -6.20 -11.06
C LEU A 4 13.11 -4.76 -10.65
N ARG A 5 12.11 -3.87 -10.69
CA ARG A 5 12.24 -2.48 -10.24
C ARG A 5 12.52 -2.46 -8.72
N PRO A 6 13.33 -1.51 -8.22
CA PRO A 6 13.61 -1.41 -6.79
C PRO A 6 12.33 -1.03 -6.05
N ARG A 7 12.04 -1.77 -4.95
CA ARG A 7 10.93 -1.46 -4.05
C ARG A 7 11.27 -0.17 -3.31
N ILE A 8 10.45 0.87 -3.52
CA ILE A 8 10.49 2.09 -2.73
C ILE A 8 10.16 1.70 -1.28
N LEU A 9 11.14 1.79 -0.40
CA LEU A 9 10.94 1.67 1.04
C LEU A 9 10.25 2.96 1.51
N LEU A 10 8.93 2.91 1.68
CA LEU A 10 8.24 3.93 2.48
C LEU A 10 8.78 3.82 3.91
N CYS A 11 9.53 4.83 4.34
CA CYS A 11 9.84 5.06 5.75
C CYS A 11 8.53 5.14 6.54
N LYS A 12 8.17 4.03 7.20
CA LYS A 12 7.16 4.02 8.25
C LYS A 12 7.77 4.69 9.48
N ARG A 13 7.70 6.02 9.54
CA ARG A 13 7.85 6.74 10.82
C ARG A 13 6.65 6.35 11.70
N PRO A 14 6.86 5.82 12.90
CA PRO A 14 5.76 5.60 13.83
C PRO A 14 5.21 6.96 14.26
N VAL A 15 3.90 7.15 14.10
CA VAL A 15 3.15 8.22 14.75
C VAL A 15 3.18 7.92 16.24
N ARG A 16 4.10 8.53 16.98
CA ARG A 16 4.07 8.52 18.44
C ARG A 16 2.94 9.43 18.89
N PHE A 17 1.82 8.81 19.25
CA PHE A 17 0.81 9.44 20.10
C PHE A 17 1.46 9.87 21.41
N GLY A 18 1.07 11.05 21.87
CA GLY A 18 1.71 11.78 22.94
C GLY A 18 1.91 10.97 24.22
N LEU A 19 3.15 10.96 24.69
CA LEU A 19 3.44 10.91 26.11
C LEU A 19 3.72 12.35 26.51
N ALA A 20 2.84 12.87 27.36
CA ALA A 20 3.00 14.14 28.04
C ALA A 20 4.33 14.15 28.78
N LEU A 21 5.36 14.80 28.20
CA LEU A 21 6.36 15.44 29.02
C LEU A 21 5.72 16.73 29.51
N THR A 22 5.61 16.82 30.83
CA THR A 22 5.18 17.98 31.58
C THR A 22 5.99 19.20 31.13
N SER A 23 5.37 20.00 30.25
CA SER A 23 5.78 21.37 29.93
C SER A 23 5.49 22.26 31.13
N THR A 24 6.22 22.06 32.23
CA THR A 24 6.24 22.94 33.40
C THR A 24 7.61 23.57 33.57
N ILE A 25 8.27 23.89 32.46
CA ILE A 25 9.19 25.04 32.44
C ILE A 25 8.44 26.10 31.65
N GLU A 26 7.68 26.86 32.43
CA GLU A 26 7.16 28.14 31.99
C GLU A 26 8.36 28.92 31.44
N ASN A 27 8.33 29.26 30.15
CA ASN A 27 9.24 30.24 29.57
C ASN A 27 8.94 31.61 30.20
N LYS A 28 9.42 31.81 31.43
CA LYS A 28 9.34 33.04 32.22
C LYS A 28 10.48 34.00 31.92
N GLU A 29 11.31 33.74 30.91
CA GLU A 29 12.47 34.60 30.62
C GLU A 29 12.12 35.85 29.78
N ASN A 30 10.89 35.95 29.26
CA ASN A 30 10.38 37.14 28.56
C ASN A 30 9.35 37.92 29.38
N THR A 31 9.09 37.54 30.62
CA THR A 31 8.30 38.34 31.54
C THR A 31 9.15 39.55 31.93
N ARG A 32 8.71 40.77 31.58
CA ARG A 32 9.30 41.99 32.15
C ARG A 32 9.40 41.79 33.67
N PRO A 33 10.52 42.11 34.33
CA PRO A 33 10.56 42.05 35.78
C PRO A 33 9.40 42.90 36.30
N SER A 34 8.55 42.31 37.15
CA SER A 34 7.62 43.11 37.94
C SER A 34 8.46 43.96 38.87
N ASP A 35 8.59 45.24 38.53
CA ASP A 35 8.98 46.26 39.49
C ASP A 35 7.81 46.40 40.47
N ASP A 36 7.90 45.75 41.63
CA ASP A 36 7.11 46.12 42.80
C ASP A 36 7.62 47.48 43.28
N ASN A 37 7.19 48.55 42.62
CA ASN A 37 7.30 49.90 43.14
C ASN A 37 6.09 50.72 42.69
N ASP A 38 5.01 50.56 43.45
CA ASP A 38 3.89 51.50 43.45
C ASP A 38 4.40 52.87 43.93
N ASN A 39 4.83 53.71 43.00
CA ASN A 39 4.72 55.15 43.20
C ASN A 39 4.49 55.86 41.85
N SER A 40 3.22 56.10 41.56
CA SER A 40 2.78 57.02 40.52
C SER A 40 3.15 58.44 40.90
N SER A 41 4.20 59.00 40.28
CA SER A 41 4.31 60.45 40.13
C SER A 41 5.09 60.77 38.85
N ASP A 42 4.33 61.06 37.80
CA ASP A 42 4.77 61.92 36.70
C ASP A 42 5.12 63.29 37.31
N SER A 43 6.42 63.48 37.55
CA SER A 43 6.99 64.80 37.75
C SER A 43 8.20 64.90 36.84
N SER A 44 8.00 65.62 35.74
CA SER A 44 9.03 66.00 34.77
C SER A 44 10.04 66.96 35.42
N GLY A 45 10.90 66.40 36.27
CA GLY A 45 12.02 67.11 36.90
C GLY A 45 13.31 66.74 36.19
N ASP A 46 13.80 67.64 35.33
CA ASP A 46 15.20 67.70 34.89
C ASP A 46 16.07 68.09 36.11
N GLY A 47 16.16 67.17 37.06
CA GLY A 47 17.03 67.28 38.21
C GLY A 47 18.46 66.92 37.81
N PRO A 48 19.49 67.55 38.41
CA PRO A 48 20.87 67.17 38.14
C PRO A 48 21.00 65.66 38.39
N VAL A 49 21.56 64.92 37.42
CA VAL A 49 21.87 63.50 37.58
C VAL A 49 22.71 63.39 38.85
N LEU A 50 22.08 62.97 39.95
CA LEU A 50 22.80 62.56 41.15
C LEU A 50 23.63 61.37 40.69
N TYR A 51 24.92 61.61 40.45
CA TYR A 51 25.93 60.56 40.49
C TYR A 51 25.84 60.01 41.90
N ARG A 52 24.93 59.06 42.08
CA ARG A 52 24.85 58.26 43.28
C ARG A 52 26.17 57.49 43.23
N ASP A 53 27.13 57.90 44.05
CA ASP A 53 28.35 57.16 44.36
C ASP A 53 28.03 55.83 45.10
N ASP A 54 26.84 55.26 44.88
CA ASP A 54 26.58 53.85 45.04
C ASP A 54 27.24 53.14 43.86
N ASP A 55 28.56 53.26 43.76
CA ASP A 55 29.38 52.29 43.04
C ASP A 55 28.96 50.94 43.66
N PRO A 56 28.23 50.09 42.92
CA PRO A 56 27.71 48.87 43.50
C PRO A 56 28.91 48.10 44.05
N ASP A 57 28.77 47.59 45.27
CA ASP A 57 29.86 46.89 45.95
C ASP A 57 30.57 45.95 44.94
N PRO A 58 31.91 45.93 44.89
CA PRO A 58 32.65 45.16 43.90
C PRO A 58 32.17 43.70 43.78
N GLU A 59 31.62 43.13 44.86
CA GLU A 59 31.02 41.80 44.90
C GLU A 59 29.66 41.74 44.16
N SER A 60 28.81 42.74 44.31
CA SER A 60 27.54 42.88 43.56
C SER A 60 27.78 43.09 42.06
N ARG A 61 28.80 43.89 41.70
CA ARG A 61 29.23 44.05 40.29
C ARG A 61 29.74 42.74 39.71
N LEU A 62 30.44 41.95 40.51
CA LEU A 62 30.93 40.64 40.12
C LEU A 62 29.77 39.65 39.95
N ALA A 63 28.81 39.62 40.87
CA ALA A 63 27.62 38.78 40.81
C ALA A 63 26.76 39.09 39.56
N ALA A 64 26.54 40.37 39.24
CA ALA A 64 25.83 40.76 38.02
C ALA A 64 26.57 40.36 36.74
N LYS A 65 27.91 40.45 36.75
CA LYS A 65 28.75 39.96 35.64
C LYS A 65 28.65 38.45 35.49
N ILE A 66 28.65 37.70 36.58
CA ILE A 66 28.50 36.24 36.59
C ILE A 66 27.11 35.85 36.09
N ALA A 67 26.04 36.43 36.62
CA ALA A 67 24.67 36.16 36.18
C ALA A 67 24.46 36.45 34.68
N ARG A 68 25.05 37.55 34.19
CA ARG A 68 25.05 37.88 32.75
C ARG A 68 25.82 36.85 31.94
N LYS A 69 26.98 36.41 32.43
CA LYS A 69 27.81 35.39 31.78
C LYS A 69 27.09 34.04 31.71
N ASP A 70 26.40 33.65 32.79
CA ASP A 70 25.67 32.38 32.87
C ASP A 70 24.40 32.39 32.01
N SER A 71 23.63 33.48 32.00
CA SER A 71 22.49 33.66 31.08
C SER A 71 22.93 33.61 29.61
N LEU A 72 24.06 34.24 29.28
CA LEU A 72 24.60 34.19 27.93
C LEU A 72 25.06 32.77 27.56
N ALA A 73 25.72 32.06 28.48
CA ALA A 73 26.15 30.69 28.26
C ALA A 73 24.97 29.74 27.98
N LEU A 74 23.86 29.88 28.73
CA LEU A 74 22.62 29.13 28.49
C LEU A 74 22.04 29.40 27.09
N LYS A 75 21.98 30.66 26.66
CA LYS A 75 21.48 31.05 25.34
C LYS A 75 22.34 30.53 24.19
N LEU A 76 23.66 30.47 24.40
CA LEU A 76 24.58 29.90 23.41
C LEU A 76 24.48 28.38 23.34
N ALA A 77 24.28 27.69 24.47
CA ALA A 77 24.09 26.24 24.52
C ALA A 77 22.78 25.81 23.84
N LEU A 78 21.74 26.64 23.92
CA LEU A 78 20.44 26.41 23.28
C LEU A 78 20.31 27.06 21.89
N ARG A 79 21.41 27.53 21.30
CA ARG A 79 21.39 28.20 20.00
C ARG A 79 21.03 27.19 18.90
N PRO A 80 20.00 27.45 18.08
CA PRO A 80 19.69 26.60 16.93
C PRO A 80 20.84 26.59 15.91
N ASP A 81 21.06 25.41 15.31
CA ASP A 81 22.02 25.27 14.23
C ASP A 81 21.65 26.11 13.01
N ARG A 82 22.66 26.53 12.24
CA ARG A 82 22.45 27.30 11.00
C ARG A 82 21.49 26.59 10.05
N GLN A 83 21.57 25.27 9.96
CA GLN A 83 20.69 24.48 9.11
C GLN A 83 19.23 24.54 9.60
N GLU A 84 18.99 24.48 10.91
CA GLU A 84 17.63 24.59 11.45
C GLU A 84 17.00 25.96 11.16
N LEU A 85 17.79 27.03 11.20
CA LEU A 85 17.33 28.36 10.86
C LEU A 85 17.00 28.49 9.36
N ILE A 86 17.72 27.78 8.49
CA ILE A 86 17.42 27.70 7.06
C ILE A 86 16.13 26.90 6.84
N ASP A 87 15.98 25.76 7.51
CA ASP A 87 14.81 24.89 7.39
C ASP A 87 13.53 25.59 7.92
N ARG A 88 13.67 26.43 8.95
CA ARG A 88 12.61 27.32 9.45
C ARG A 88 12.42 28.58 8.59
N ASN A 89 13.17 28.72 7.51
CA ASN A 89 13.13 29.85 6.58
C ASN A 89 13.42 31.21 7.23
N ILE A 90 14.18 31.22 8.33
CA ILE A 90 14.68 32.43 9.00
C ILE A 90 15.93 32.96 8.30
N LEU A 91 16.82 32.04 7.87
CA LEU A 91 17.98 32.36 7.07
C LEU A 91 17.75 31.92 5.62
N GLN A 92 17.70 32.87 4.69
CA GLN A 92 17.61 32.60 3.26
C GLN A 92 19.02 32.40 2.68
N VAL A 93 19.24 31.26 2.01
CA VAL A 93 20.54 30.90 1.41
C VAL A 93 20.61 31.30 -0.06
N GLU A 94 19.47 31.27 -0.76
CA GLU A 94 19.36 31.60 -2.18
C GLU A 94 19.49 33.12 -2.41
N SER A 95 20.08 33.49 -3.55
CA SER A 95 20.10 34.90 -3.97
C SER A 95 18.71 35.37 -4.39
N GLU A 96 18.43 36.67 -4.30
CA GLU A 96 17.13 37.21 -4.72
C GLU A 96 16.82 36.95 -6.20
N LYS A 97 17.86 37.00 -7.05
CA LYS A 97 17.75 36.70 -8.48
C LYS A 97 17.32 35.25 -8.71
N GLU A 98 18.01 34.30 -8.07
CA GLU A 98 17.69 32.87 -8.15
C GLU A 98 16.28 32.57 -7.65
N ARG A 99 15.86 33.22 -6.56
CA ARG A 99 14.49 33.11 -6.05
C ARG A 99 13.45 33.58 -7.06
N LEU A 100 13.70 34.69 -7.75
CA LEU A 100 12.80 35.22 -8.77
C LEU A 100 12.73 34.27 -9.99
N GLU A 101 13.87 33.75 -10.44
CA GLU A 101 13.95 32.77 -11.52
C GLU A 101 13.21 31.47 -11.15
N ASN A 102 13.43 30.96 -9.94
CA ASN A 102 12.72 29.80 -9.40
C ASN A 102 11.21 30.04 -9.35
N LYS A 103 10.78 31.21 -8.88
CA LYS A 103 9.36 31.61 -8.85
C LYS A 103 8.77 31.69 -10.26
N ALA A 104 9.48 32.28 -11.21
CA ALA A 104 9.05 32.36 -12.61
C ALA A 104 8.96 30.97 -13.26
N ALA A 105 9.96 30.10 -13.03
CA ALA A 105 9.98 28.74 -13.54
C ALA A 105 8.85 27.88 -12.96
N VAL A 106 8.58 28.00 -11.65
CA VAL A 106 7.43 27.35 -11.01
C VAL A 106 6.12 27.90 -11.57
N GLY A 107 6.01 29.22 -11.75
CA GLY A 107 4.84 29.87 -12.35
C GLY A 107 4.55 29.38 -13.77
N ALA A 108 5.56 29.34 -14.63
CA ALA A 108 5.42 28.83 -16.01
C ALA A 108 4.98 27.36 -16.04
N ARG A 109 5.56 26.51 -15.18
CA ARG A 109 5.16 25.10 -15.05
C ARG A 109 3.71 24.96 -14.56
N LEU A 110 3.30 25.79 -13.60
CA LEU A 110 1.95 25.78 -13.07
C LEU A 110 0.92 26.16 -14.15
N ILE A 111 1.16 27.25 -14.89
CA ILE A 111 0.28 27.69 -15.99
C ILE A 111 0.06 26.56 -16.99
N ARG A 112 1.14 25.89 -17.43
CA ARG A 112 1.06 24.75 -18.35
C ARG A 112 0.27 23.57 -17.78
N ARG A 113 0.39 23.27 -16.48
CA ARG A 113 -0.38 22.19 -15.84
C ARG A 113 -1.86 22.54 -15.71
N LEU A 114 -2.16 23.80 -15.42
CA LEU A 114 -3.53 24.28 -15.30
C LEU A 114 -4.24 24.33 -16.66
N SER A 115 -3.53 24.67 -17.74
CA SER A 115 -4.11 24.64 -19.09
C SER A 115 -4.50 23.23 -19.56
N MET A 116 -3.81 22.21 -19.05
CA MET A 116 -4.07 20.80 -19.35
C MET A 116 -4.76 20.06 -18.20
N ARG A 117 -5.43 20.79 -17.29
CA ARG A 117 -6.06 20.19 -16.11
C ARG A 117 -7.26 19.33 -16.55
N PRO A 118 -7.27 18.00 -16.25
CA PRO A 118 -8.41 17.15 -16.57
C PRO A 118 -9.68 17.60 -15.83
N THR A 119 -10.83 17.35 -16.44
CA THR A 119 -12.14 17.60 -15.80
C THR A 119 -12.39 16.59 -14.68
N GLN A 120 -13.38 16.89 -13.84
CA GLN A 120 -13.77 15.99 -12.75
C GLN A 120 -14.28 14.64 -13.29
N GLU A 121 -15.17 14.68 -14.28
CA GLU A 121 -15.77 13.47 -14.87
C GLU A 121 -14.71 12.55 -15.49
N GLU A 122 -13.72 13.13 -16.17
CA GLU A 122 -12.60 12.37 -16.73
C GLU A 122 -11.76 11.63 -15.66
N LEU A 123 -11.63 12.19 -14.46
CA LEU A 123 -10.94 11.53 -13.35
C LEU A 123 -11.82 10.44 -12.72
N GLU A 124 -13.13 10.61 -12.75
CA GLU A 124 -14.10 9.60 -12.30
C GLU A 124 -14.14 8.40 -13.24
N ASP A 125 -14.13 8.63 -14.55
CA ASP A 125 -14.09 7.57 -15.57
C ASP A 125 -12.78 6.77 -15.53
N ARG A 126 -11.68 7.46 -15.24
CA ARG A 126 -10.38 6.81 -14.97
C ARG A 126 -10.28 6.19 -13.58
N ASN A 127 -11.35 6.26 -12.79
CA ASN A 127 -11.44 5.67 -11.45
C ASN A 127 -10.40 6.24 -10.45
N ILE A 128 -9.95 7.47 -10.69
CA ILE A 128 -9.04 8.22 -9.81
C ILE A 128 -9.86 8.95 -8.74
N LEU A 129 -10.93 9.64 -9.16
CA LEU A 129 -11.91 10.23 -8.26
C LEU A 129 -13.10 9.30 -8.12
N LYS A 130 -13.62 9.13 -6.90
CA LYS A 130 -14.77 8.26 -6.61
C LYS A 130 -16.00 9.12 -6.38
N LYS A 131 -17.11 8.80 -7.07
CA LYS A 131 -18.42 9.47 -6.91
C LYS A 131 -19.08 9.16 -5.56
N GLN A 132 -18.87 7.96 -5.05
CA GLN A 132 -19.56 7.42 -3.88
C GLN A 132 -18.65 7.39 -2.65
N SER A 133 -19.26 7.42 -1.47
CA SER A 133 -18.52 7.21 -0.22
C SER A 133 -17.98 5.77 -0.13
N ALA A 134 -16.90 5.58 0.64
CA ALA A 134 -16.31 4.24 0.83
C ALA A 134 -17.31 3.23 1.43
N ALA A 135 -18.27 3.71 2.23
CA ALA A 135 -19.32 2.88 2.81
C ALA A 135 -20.32 2.39 1.75
N GLU A 136 -20.74 3.28 0.84
CA GLU A 136 -21.64 2.94 -0.26
C GLU A 136 -20.97 1.99 -1.27
N GLU A 137 -19.70 2.22 -1.62
CA GLU A 137 -18.94 1.32 -2.51
C GLU A 137 -18.87 -0.11 -1.91
N LYS A 138 -18.68 -0.22 -0.59
CA LYS A 138 -18.69 -1.51 0.11
C LYS A 138 -20.05 -2.19 0.04
N LYS A 139 -21.14 -1.45 0.28
CA LYS A 139 -22.51 -1.98 0.18
C LYS A 139 -22.82 -2.47 -1.23
N LEU A 140 -22.48 -1.68 -2.25
CA LEU A 140 -22.72 -2.02 -3.66
C LEU A 140 -21.89 -3.24 -4.09
N LYS A 141 -20.65 -3.39 -3.56
CA LYS A 141 -19.82 -4.57 -3.76
C LYS A 141 -20.42 -5.82 -3.10
N GLU A 142 -20.96 -5.69 -1.89
CA GLU A 142 -21.63 -6.78 -1.17
C GLU A 142 -22.92 -7.21 -1.89
N GLU A 143 -23.72 -6.26 -2.35
CA GLU A 143 -24.92 -6.53 -3.15
C GLU A 143 -24.58 -7.22 -4.48
N LYS A 144 -23.53 -6.76 -5.18
CA LYS A 144 -23.01 -7.43 -6.38
C LYS A 144 -22.55 -8.86 -6.08
N LYS A 145 -21.82 -9.07 -4.98
CA LYS A 145 -21.37 -10.40 -4.53
C LYS A 145 -22.57 -11.31 -4.24
N ARG A 146 -23.56 -10.81 -3.51
CA ARG A 146 -24.80 -11.54 -3.18
C ARG A 146 -25.57 -11.92 -4.45
N MET A 147 -25.72 -10.98 -5.37
CA MET A 147 -26.39 -11.23 -6.66
C MET A 147 -25.65 -12.26 -7.50
N LEU A 148 -24.32 -12.15 -7.59
CA LEU A 148 -23.48 -13.09 -8.33
C LEU A 148 -23.59 -14.50 -7.75
N LEU A 149 -23.48 -14.63 -6.41
CA LEU A 149 -23.59 -15.93 -5.74
C LEU A 149 -24.94 -16.59 -6.04
N ARG A 150 -26.04 -15.80 -5.98
CA ARG A 150 -27.37 -16.28 -6.38
C ARG A 150 -27.41 -16.68 -7.86
N LYS A 151 -26.81 -15.92 -8.77
CA LYS A 151 -26.78 -16.29 -10.20
C LYS A 151 -25.97 -17.57 -10.46
N LEU A 152 -24.89 -17.78 -9.73
CA LEU A 152 -24.06 -18.97 -9.85
C LEU A 152 -24.72 -20.21 -9.23
N SER A 153 -25.55 -20.04 -8.18
CA SER A 153 -26.29 -21.18 -7.60
C SER A 153 -27.36 -21.74 -8.53
N PHE A 154 -27.95 -20.90 -9.39
CA PHE A 154 -28.89 -21.31 -10.43
C PHE A 154 -28.22 -21.51 -11.80
N ARG A 155 -26.94 -21.87 -11.81
CA ARG A 155 -26.21 -22.14 -13.06
C ARG A 155 -26.66 -23.49 -13.63
N PRO A 156 -27.17 -23.55 -14.87
CA PRO A 156 -27.63 -24.80 -15.48
C PRO A 156 -26.47 -25.77 -15.70
N THR A 157 -26.78 -27.07 -15.71
CA THR A 157 -25.79 -28.11 -16.00
C THR A 157 -25.46 -28.16 -17.50
N VAL A 158 -24.35 -28.80 -17.83
CA VAL A 158 -23.93 -29.00 -19.23
C VAL A 158 -24.95 -29.84 -19.98
N GLU A 159 -25.53 -30.84 -19.32
CA GLU A 159 -26.56 -31.73 -19.88
C GLU A 159 -27.83 -30.96 -20.23
N GLU A 160 -28.31 -30.09 -19.33
CA GLU A 160 -29.47 -29.22 -19.58
C GLU A 160 -29.23 -28.28 -20.78
N LEU A 161 -28.01 -27.75 -20.92
CA LEU A 161 -27.65 -26.89 -22.05
C LEU A 161 -27.56 -27.67 -23.37
N LYS A 162 -27.14 -28.94 -23.35
CA LYS A 162 -27.13 -29.84 -24.52
C LYS A 162 -28.56 -30.19 -24.95
N GLU A 163 -29.43 -30.53 -24.01
CA GLU A 163 -30.86 -30.82 -24.28
C GLU A 163 -31.56 -29.62 -24.92
N LYS A 164 -31.29 -28.41 -24.39
CA LYS A 164 -31.78 -27.15 -24.96
C LYS A 164 -31.06 -26.71 -26.24
N LYS A 165 -30.09 -27.49 -26.73
CA LYS A 165 -29.27 -27.21 -27.93
C LYS A 165 -28.58 -25.83 -27.88
N ILE A 166 -28.25 -25.35 -26.68
CA ILE A 166 -27.53 -24.09 -26.45
C ILE A 166 -26.03 -24.29 -26.67
N ILE A 167 -25.50 -25.46 -26.30
CA ILE A 167 -24.11 -25.84 -26.50
C ILE A 167 -24.03 -27.14 -27.29
N ARG A 168 -23.00 -27.27 -28.13
CA ARG A 168 -22.72 -28.49 -28.90
C ARG A 168 -21.64 -29.33 -28.23
N PHE A 169 -21.46 -30.55 -28.72
CA PHE A 169 -20.50 -31.51 -28.17
C PHE A 169 -19.04 -31.00 -28.18
N ASN A 170 -18.70 -30.09 -29.11
CA ASN A 170 -17.36 -29.55 -29.27
C ASN A 170 -17.13 -28.25 -28.47
N ASP A 171 -18.17 -27.64 -27.90
CA ASP A 171 -18.07 -26.34 -27.22
C ASP A 171 -17.67 -26.48 -25.73
N TYR A 172 -17.93 -27.65 -25.12
CA TYR A 172 -17.55 -27.98 -23.76
C TYR A 172 -16.88 -29.35 -23.71
N ILE A 173 -15.58 -29.37 -23.43
CA ILE A 173 -14.78 -30.59 -23.30
C ILE A 173 -14.27 -30.63 -21.86
N GLU A 174 -14.60 -31.68 -21.13
CA GLU A 174 -14.05 -31.95 -19.81
C GLU A 174 -12.65 -32.54 -19.97
N VAL A 175 -11.62 -31.80 -19.55
CA VAL A 175 -10.23 -32.28 -19.53
C VAL A 175 -9.99 -32.93 -18.17
N THR A 176 -10.04 -34.27 -18.13
CA THR A 176 -9.58 -35.04 -16.98
C THR A 176 -8.08 -35.32 -17.07
N GLN A 177 -7.39 -35.36 -15.93
CA GLN A 177 -6.00 -35.80 -15.90
C GLN A 177 -5.94 -37.28 -16.29
N ALA A 178 -5.25 -37.57 -17.38
CA ALA A 178 -4.92 -38.94 -17.74
C ALA A 178 -3.82 -39.47 -16.82
N HIS A 179 -3.82 -40.77 -16.54
CA HIS A 179 -2.68 -41.39 -15.89
C HIS A 179 -1.44 -41.26 -16.77
N ASP A 180 -0.38 -40.67 -16.20
CA ASP A 180 0.93 -40.61 -16.82
C ASP A 180 1.61 -41.98 -16.69
N TYR A 181 1.28 -42.88 -17.62
CA TYR A 181 2.03 -44.11 -17.81
C TYR A 181 3.14 -43.89 -18.84
N ASP A 182 4.29 -44.53 -18.63
CA ASP A 182 5.42 -44.44 -19.55
C ASP A 182 5.09 -45.14 -20.87
N ARG A 183 4.75 -44.35 -21.89
CA ARG A 183 4.46 -44.83 -23.25
C ARG A 183 5.70 -45.36 -23.98
N ARG A 184 6.89 -45.07 -23.47
CA ARG A 184 8.18 -45.50 -24.04
C ARG A 184 8.73 -46.76 -23.38
N ALA A 185 8.19 -47.19 -22.24
CA ALA A 185 8.56 -48.44 -21.58
C ALA A 185 8.40 -49.67 -22.50
N ASP A 186 9.09 -50.75 -22.13
CA ASP A 186 9.01 -52.04 -22.82
C ASP A 186 7.57 -52.57 -22.75
N LYS A 187 7.12 -53.14 -23.87
CA LYS A 187 5.75 -53.60 -24.08
C LYS A 187 5.74 -55.09 -23.78
N PRO A 188 5.34 -55.57 -22.59
CA PRO A 188 5.47 -56.99 -22.25
C PRO A 188 4.75 -57.92 -23.26
N TRP A 189 3.73 -57.42 -23.97
CA TRP A 189 3.04 -58.15 -25.04
C TRP A 189 3.86 -58.39 -26.31
N THR A 190 4.98 -57.69 -26.54
CA THR A 190 5.87 -57.98 -27.69
C THR A 190 6.66 -59.27 -27.49
N ARG A 191 6.81 -59.75 -26.25
CA ARG A 191 7.52 -60.99 -25.89
C ARG A 191 6.59 -62.18 -25.65
N LEU A 192 5.32 -62.05 -26.01
CA LEU A 192 4.29 -63.03 -25.72
C LEU A 192 4.50 -64.35 -26.50
N THR A 193 4.59 -65.48 -25.80
CA THR A 193 4.79 -66.78 -26.45
C THR A 193 3.54 -67.24 -27.19
N PRO A 194 3.63 -68.19 -28.14
CA PRO A 194 2.45 -68.75 -28.81
C PRO A 194 1.43 -69.35 -27.83
N LYS A 195 1.92 -69.93 -26.73
CA LYS A 195 1.09 -70.47 -25.63
C LYS A 195 0.33 -69.36 -24.91
N ASP A 196 1.02 -68.28 -24.56
CA ASP A 196 0.39 -67.14 -23.88
C ASP A 196 -0.63 -66.46 -24.81
N LYS A 197 -0.32 -66.33 -26.10
CA LYS A 197 -1.28 -65.84 -27.11
C LYS A 197 -2.53 -66.71 -27.18
N ALA A 198 -2.39 -68.04 -27.09
CA ALA A 198 -3.54 -68.95 -27.08
C ALA A 198 -4.34 -68.84 -25.78
N ALA A 199 -3.66 -68.71 -24.64
CA ALA A 199 -4.29 -68.49 -23.34
C ALA A 199 -5.12 -67.19 -23.32
N ILE A 200 -4.56 -66.09 -23.83
CA ILE A 200 -5.27 -64.81 -23.97
C ILE A 200 -6.48 -64.95 -24.93
N ARG A 201 -6.34 -65.66 -26.06
CA ARG A 201 -7.49 -65.91 -26.96
C ARG A 201 -8.60 -66.68 -26.26
N LYS A 202 -8.23 -67.68 -25.44
CA LYS A 202 -9.19 -68.46 -24.64
C LYS A 202 -9.88 -67.58 -23.61
N GLU A 203 -9.12 -66.83 -22.81
CA GLU A 203 -9.64 -65.91 -21.80
C GLU A 203 -10.57 -64.85 -22.41
N LEU A 204 -10.21 -64.28 -23.58
CA LEU A 204 -11.06 -63.34 -24.30
C LEU A 204 -12.36 -63.96 -24.82
N ASN A 205 -12.33 -65.24 -25.22
CA ASN A 205 -13.54 -65.94 -25.62
C ASN A 205 -14.43 -66.25 -24.40
N GLU A 206 -13.81 -66.65 -23.28
CA GLU A 206 -14.48 -66.89 -22.00
C GLU A 206 -15.22 -65.63 -21.56
N PHE A 207 -14.52 -64.48 -21.51
CA PHE A 207 -15.09 -63.19 -21.12
C PHE A 207 -16.28 -62.76 -21.99
N LYS A 208 -16.20 -62.95 -23.32
CA LYS A 208 -17.31 -62.68 -24.24
C LYS A 208 -18.51 -63.59 -24.02
N SER A 209 -18.29 -64.77 -23.44
CA SER A 209 -19.34 -65.77 -23.23
C SER A 209 -19.94 -65.75 -21.83
N SER A 210 -19.20 -65.29 -20.81
CA SER A 210 -19.58 -65.37 -19.40
C SER A 210 -19.79 -64.01 -18.72
N GLU A 211 -18.97 -62.99 -19.01
CA GLU A 211 -18.98 -61.73 -18.27
C GLU A 211 -19.81 -60.63 -18.99
N MET A 212 -19.79 -60.62 -20.32
CA MET A 212 -20.56 -59.66 -21.10
C MET A 212 -21.99 -60.18 -21.32
N GLU A 213 -22.97 -59.60 -20.63
CA GLU A 213 -24.38 -59.89 -20.87
C GLU A 213 -24.80 -59.35 -22.24
N VAL A 214 -25.04 -60.25 -23.20
CA VAL A 214 -25.50 -59.92 -24.55
C VAL A 214 -26.92 -60.44 -24.74
N ASN A 215 -27.80 -59.61 -25.30
CA ASN A 215 -29.20 -59.97 -25.58
C ASN A 215 -29.28 -61.22 -26.50
N GLN A 216 -30.21 -62.14 -26.20
CA GLN A 216 -30.33 -63.46 -26.83
C GLN A 216 -30.34 -63.40 -28.36
N GLU A 217 -31.07 -62.44 -28.94
CA GLU A 217 -31.23 -62.30 -30.39
C GLU A 217 -29.95 -61.83 -31.09
N SER A 218 -29.10 -61.06 -30.41
CA SER A 218 -27.87 -60.48 -30.97
C SER A 218 -26.62 -61.33 -30.71
N ARG A 219 -26.76 -62.46 -30.00
CA ARG A 219 -25.63 -63.28 -29.57
C ARG A 219 -24.79 -63.81 -30.74
N HIS A 220 -25.41 -64.05 -31.89
CA HIS A 220 -24.74 -64.51 -33.12
C HIS A 220 -23.77 -63.48 -33.73
N LEU A 221 -23.85 -62.20 -33.34
CA LEU A 221 -22.93 -61.15 -33.79
C LEU A 221 -21.61 -61.13 -33.00
N THR A 222 -21.50 -61.94 -31.93
CA THR A 222 -20.29 -62.02 -31.13
C THR A 222 -19.21 -62.83 -31.86
N ARG A 223 -18.09 -62.18 -32.18
CA ARG A 223 -16.98 -62.81 -32.92
C ARG A 223 -15.94 -63.38 -31.96
N PHE A 224 -15.82 -64.70 -31.95
CA PHE A 224 -14.83 -65.42 -31.15
C PHE A 224 -13.47 -65.52 -31.87
N HIS A 225 -12.40 -65.51 -31.07
CA HIS A 225 -11.05 -65.79 -31.55
C HIS A 225 -10.93 -67.29 -31.86
N ARG A 226 -10.12 -67.62 -32.86
CA ARG A 226 -9.82 -69.03 -33.16
C ARG A 226 -9.00 -69.65 -32.02
N PRO A 227 -9.27 -70.90 -31.63
CA PRO A 227 -8.44 -71.65 -30.69
C PRO A 227 -6.95 -71.61 -31.08
#